data_AF-A0A7X3VMS8-F1
#
_entry.id   AF-A0A7X3VMS8-F1
#
_cell.length_a   1.000
_cell.length_b   1.000
_cell.length_c   1.000
_cell.angle_alpha   90.00
_cell.angle_beta   90.00
_cell.angle_gamma   90.00
#
_symmetry.space_group_name_H-M   'P 1'
#
loop_
_entity.id
_entity.type
_entity.pdbx_description
1 polymer ?
#
loop_
_entity_poly.entity_id
_entity_poly.type
_entity_poly.pdbx_seq_one_letter_code
_entity_poly.pdbx_strand_id
1 'polypeptide(L)'
;DGNYYTGDTGWHPDGGWGRLFACKVTFYLDDLTKDTGCLRVIPGSQNPTHFVRAQKIDPNQSEALYGIPPRDFPTSIALETSPGDIVIFNHDTYHASFGGGARRRMFTMNCTQHCTTEPDLETLHQYLSVHSAGGYQIDTGAGMFFPTMVDTADENRSIHLQQCSDIHDELFPQYARRS
;
A
#
# COMPACT_ATOMS: atom_id res chain seq x y z
N ASP A 1 9.13 -0.69 -1.83
CA ASP A 1 9.14 -2.08 -1.33
C ASP A 1 9.12 -3.04 -2.52
N GLY A 2 9.88 -4.12 -2.46
CA GLY A 2 10.00 -5.12 -3.52
C GLY A 2 9.73 -6.50 -2.93
N ASN A 3 8.61 -7.10 -3.32
CA ASN A 3 8.08 -8.30 -2.67
C ASN A 3 7.96 -9.47 -3.64
N TYR A 4 8.25 -10.67 -3.12
CA TYR A 4 7.83 -11.93 -3.70
C TYR A 4 6.54 -12.38 -3.02
N TYR A 5 5.40 -12.16 -3.68
CA TYR A 5 4.12 -12.63 -3.15
C TYR A 5 3.84 -14.07 -3.60
N THR A 6 3.51 -14.90 -2.62
CA THR A 6 3.14 -16.32 -2.79
C THR A 6 1.69 -16.54 -2.38
N GLY A 7 0.93 -17.28 -3.19
CA GLY A 7 -0.44 -17.67 -2.85
C GLY A 7 -1.43 -16.50 -2.92
N ASP A 8 -2.50 -16.57 -2.14
CA ASP A 8 -3.56 -15.58 -2.15
C ASP A 8 -3.36 -14.51 -1.07
N THR A 9 -3.81 -13.30 -1.38
CA THR A 9 -3.93 -12.18 -0.45
C THR A 9 -5.40 -11.82 -0.36
N GLY A 10 -5.99 -12.02 0.82
CA GLY A 10 -7.39 -11.70 1.08
C GLY A 10 -7.70 -10.22 0.94
N TRP A 11 -8.98 -9.89 0.96
CA TRP A 11 -9.48 -8.52 0.88
C TRP A 11 -9.05 -7.70 2.09
N HIS A 12 -8.37 -6.58 1.84
CA HIS A 12 -8.01 -5.61 2.86
C HIS A 12 -7.83 -4.22 2.24
N PRO A 13 -8.00 -3.15 3.01
CA PRO A 13 -7.36 -1.87 2.71
C PRO A 13 -5.95 -1.85 3.33
N ASP A 14 -5.07 -1.00 2.80
CA ASP A 14 -3.79 -0.70 3.47
C ASP A 14 -3.99 0.29 4.63
N GLY A 15 -5.04 1.11 4.56
CA GLY A 15 -5.35 2.15 5.54
C GLY A 15 -6.82 2.23 5.94
N GLY A 16 -7.17 3.36 6.53
CA GLY A 16 -8.52 3.70 6.96
C GLY A 16 -8.66 5.18 7.26
N TRP A 17 -8.06 6.01 6.41
CA TRP A 17 -7.88 7.44 6.62
C TRP A 17 -9.16 8.26 6.40
N GLY A 18 -10.14 7.72 5.68
CA GLY A 18 -11.41 8.38 5.38
C GLY A 18 -11.28 9.55 4.39
N ARG A 19 -10.09 9.73 3.80
CA ARG A 19 -9.74 10.77 2.83
C ARG A 19 -8.60 10.30 1.93
N LEU A 20 -8.26 11.07 0.90
CA LEU A 20 -7.08 10.81 0.07
C LEU A 20 -5.80 11.25 0.81
N PHE A 21 -5.36 10.46 1.80
CA PHE A 21 -4.15 10.74 2.57
C PHE A 21 -2.90 10.07 1.95
N ALA A 22 -3.04 8.82 1.52
CA ALA A 22 -1.98 8.03 0.93
C ALA A 22 -2.47 7.27 -0.30
N CYS A 23 -1.61 7.12 -1.30
CA CYS A 23 -1.82 6.23 -2.43
C CYS A 23 -0.67 5.22 -2.54
N LYS A 24 -0.99 4.06 -3.12
CA LYS A 24 -0.01 3.04 -3.49
C LYS A 24 0.12 3.04 -5.00
N VAL A 25 1.36 3.14 -5.46
CA VAL A 25 1.76 2.88 -6.85
C VAL A 25 2.35 1.48 -6.87
N THR A 26 1.81 0.61 -7.71
CA THR A 26 2.30 -0.76 -7.86
C THR A 26 2.51 -1.12 -9.32
N PHE A 27 3.52 -1.93 -9.58
CA PHE A 27 3.75 -2.55 -10.87
C PHE A 27 4.31 -3.96 -10.69
N TYR A 28 4.14 -4.77 -11.72
CA TYR A 28 4.55 -6.17 -11.73
C TYR A 28 5.58 -6.41 -12.84
N LEU A 29 6.49 -7.36 -12.61
CA LEU A 29 7.46 -7.79 -13.61
C LEU A 29 7.03 -9.07 -14.35
N ASP A 30 5.79 -9.48 -14.14
CA ASP A 30 5.18 -10.71 -14.64
C ASP A 30 3.82 -10.37 -15.27
N ASP A 31 3.41 -11.09 -16.32
CA ASP A 31 2.04 -11.02 -16.83
C ASP A 31 1.07 -11.65 -15.80
N LEU A 32 0.09 -10.87 -15.36
CA LEU A 32 -0.89 -11.30 -14.36
C LEU A 32 -2.30 -11.12 -14.90
N THR A 33 -3.05 -12.20 -14.80
CA THR A 33 -4.46 -12.29 -15.17
C THR A 33 -5.31 -12.44 -13.91
N LYS A 34 -6.62 -12.39 -14.06
CA LYS A 34 -7.55 -12.73 -12.99
C LYS A 34 -7.31 -14.13 -12.42
N ASP A 35 -6.74 -15.06 -13.18
CA ASP A 35 -6.50 -16.44 -12.76
C ASP A 35 -5.09 -16.68 -12.20
N THR A 36 -4.17 -15.73 -12.41
CA THR A 36 -2.76 -15.87 -12.01
C THR A 36 -2.30 -14.86 -10.95
N GLY A 37 -3.27 -14.23 -10.27
CA GLY A 37 -3.00 -13.36 -9.14
C GLY A 37 -2.69 -11.92 -9.51
N CYS A 38 -3.40 -11.34 -10.48
CA CYS A 38 -3.44 -9.89 -10.64
C CYS A 38 -4.11 -9.21 -9.42
N LEU A 39 -3.93 -7.89 -9.30
CA LEU A 39 -4.63 -7.12 -8.28
C LEU A 39 -6.13 -7.10 -8.61
N ARG A 40 -6.97 -7.21 -7.59
CA ARG A 40 -8.40 -6.92 -7.68
C ARG A 40 -8.73 -5.78 -6.75
N VAL A 41 -9.69 -4.96 -7.15
CA VAL A 41 -10.19 -3.84 -6.34
C VAL A 41 -11.69 -3.91 -6.22
N ILE A 42 -12.24 -3.40 -5.12
CA ILE A 42 -13.65 -3.04 -5.01
C ILE A 42 -13.75 -1.55 -5.32
N PRO A 43 -14.22 -1.14 -6.52
CA PRO A 43 -14.22 0.26 -6.93
C PRO A 43 -15.05 1.13 -5.97
N GLY A 44 -14.51 2.29 -5.59
CA GLY A 44 -15.19 3.24 -4.71
C GLY A 44 -15.16 2.88 -3.23
N SER A 45 -14.63 1.70 -2.86
CA SER A 45 -14.55 1.25 -1.47
C SER A 45 -13.69 2.13 -0.55
N GLN A 46 -12.87 3.03 -1.10
CA GLN A 46 -12.17 4.06 -0.31
C GLN A 46 -13.12 5.10 0.31
N ASN A 47 -14.33 5.25 -0.24
CA ASN A 47 -15.33 6.16 0.32
C ASN A 47 -15.94 5.55 1.59
N PRO A 48 -15.94 6.26 2.74
CA PRO A 48 -16.57 5.79 3.97
C PRO A 48 -18.05 5.38 3.83
N THR A 49 -18.77 5.95 2.87
CA THR A 49 -20.19 5.65 2.61
C THR A 49 -20.40 4.43 1.70
N HIS A 50 -19.35 3.84 1.14
CA HIS A 50 -19.45 2.64 0.32
C HIS A 50 -20.03 1.49 1.16
N PHE A 51 -20.88 0.64 0.57
CA PHE A 51 -21.66 -0.36 1.32
C PHE A 51 -20.79 -1.30 2.15
N VAL A 52 -19.63 -1.73 1.62
CA VAL A 52 -18.65 -2.56 2.35
C VAL A 52 -18.24 -1.93 3.68
N ARG A 53 -18.01 -0.61 3.70
CA ARG A 53 -17.62 0.12 4.91
C ARG A 53 -18.83 0.46 5.79
N ALA A 54 -19.86 1.07 5.21
CA ALA A 54 -21.05 1.52 5.94
C ALA A 54 -21.76 0.37 6.68
N GLN A 55 -21.77 -0.82 6.07
CA GLN A 55 -22.40 -2.02 6.64
C GLN A 55 -21.39 -2.95 7.34
N LYS A 56 -20.10 -2.58 7.38
CA LYS A 56 -19.01 -3.37 7.98
C LYS A 56 -18.97 -4.82 7.45
N ILE A 57 -19.15 -4.98 6.14
CA ILE A 57 -19.05 -6.28 5.47
C ILE A 57 -17.58 -6.65 5.37
N ASP A 58 -17.22 -7.83 5.86
CA ASP A 58 -15.92 -8.44 5.58
C ASP A 58 -16.02 -9.26 4.28
N PRO A 59 -15.42 -8.82 3.17
CA PRO A 59 -15.48 -9.56 1.90
C PRO A 59 -14.82 -10.94 1.98
N ASN A 60 -13.95 -11.20 2.96
CA ASN A 60 -13.35 -12.51 3.16
C ASN A 60 -14.33 -13.54 3.72
N GLN A 61 -15.46 -13.10 4.29
CA GLN A 61 -16.53 -13.95 4.80
C GLN A 61 -17.67 -14.14 3.80
N SER A 62 -17.50 -13.70 2.54
CA SER A 62 -18.58 -13.69 1.55
C SER A 62 -19.16 -15.07 1.25
N GLU A 63 -18.37 -16.14 1.40
CA GLU A 63 -18.84 -17.51 1.21
C GLU A 63 -19.90 -17.85 2.25
N ALA A 64 -19.62 -17.57 3.52
CA ALA A 64 -20.55 -17.83 4.62
C ALA A 64 -21.78 -16.89 4.60
N LEU A 65 -21.59 -15.63 4.17
CA LEU A 65 -22.64 -14.62 4.16
C LEU A 65 -23.58 -14.73 2.96
N TYR A 66 -23.04 -15.10 1.80
CA TYR A 66 -23.73 -14.97 0.51
C TYR A 66 -23.60 -16.20 -0.40
N GLY A 67 -22.82 -17.22 -0.03
CA GLY A 67 -22.52 -18.37 -0.90
C GLY A 67 -21.67 -18.00 -2.11
N ILE A 68 -20.86 -16.93 -2.00
CA ILE A 68 -19.98 -16.45 -3.07
C ILE A 68 -18.54 -16.48 -2.54
N PRO A 69 -17.59 -17.13 -3.22
CA PRO A 69 -16.21 -17.17 -2.74
C PRO A 69 -15.61 -15.77 -2.72
N PRO A 70 -14.70 -15.44 -1.78
CA PRO A 70 -14.11 -14.10 -1.69
C PRO A 70 -13.49 -13.63 -3.01
N ARG A 71 -12.92 -14.55 -3.78
CA ARG A 71 -12.37 -14.28 -5.12
C ARG A 71 -13.36 -13.62 -6.08
N ASP A 72 -14.64 -13.95 -5.95
CA ASP A 72 -15.73 -13.52 -6.82
C ASP A 72 -16.65 -12.51 -6.13
N PHE A 73 -16.15 -11.84 -5.07
CA PHE A 73 -16.93 -10.84 -4.34
C PHE A 73 -17.57 -9.83 -5.30
N PRO A 74 -18.89 -9.56 -5.19
CA PRO A 74 -19.60 -8.74 -6.14
C PRO A 74 -18.97 -7.36 -6.31
N THR A 75 -19.11 -6.78 -7.51
CA THR A 75 -18.58 -5.46 -7.91
C THR A 75 -17.06 -5.35 -7.97
N SER A 76 -16.32 -6.40 -7.62
CA SER A 76 -14.86 -6.39 -7.77
C SER A 76 -14.43 -6.38 -9.24
N ILE A 77 -13.30 -5.71 -9.51
CA ILE A 77 -12.68 -5.63 -10.83
C ILE A 77 -11.27 -6.21 -10.72
N ALA A 78 -10.96 -7.18 -11.58
CA ALA A 78 -9.61 -7.68 -11.79
C ALA A 78 -8.84 -6.72 -12.71
N LEU A 79 -7.69 -6.25 -12.23
CA LEU A 79 -6.77 -5.41 -12.96
C LEU A 79 -5.66 -6.29 -13.52
N GLU A 80 -5.92 -6.93 -14.66
CA GLU A 80 -4.89 -7.70 -15.37
C GLU A 80 -3.78 -6.75 -15.83
N THR A 81 -2.52 -7.19 -15.74
CA THR A 81 -1.35 -6.35 -15.98
C THR A 81 -0.30 -7.09 -16.77
N SER A 82 0.34 -6.40 -17.70
CA SER A 82 1.59 -6.82 -18.34
C SER A 82 2.77 -5.98 -17.83
N PRO A 83 4.01 -6.49 -17.90
CA PRO A 83 5.18 -5.71 -17.54
C PRO A 83 5.24 -4.36 -18.27
N GLY A 84 5.27 -3.28 -17.50
CA GLY A 84 5.17 -1.90 -18.00
C GLY A 84 3.91 -1.17 -17.54
N ASP A 85 2.87 -1.90 -17.16
CA ASP A 85 1.66 -1.31 -16.56
C ASP A 85 1.91 -0.81 -15.14
N ILE A 86 1.22 0.28 -14.78
CA ILE A 86 1.25 0.87 -13.44
C ILE A 86 -0.18 0.94 -12.93
N VAL A 87 -0.40 0.41 -11.72
CA VAL A 87 -1.66 0.52 -11.00
C VAL A 87 -1.48 1.49 -9.84
N ILE A 88 -2.35 2.50 -9.77
CA ILE A 88 -2.35 3.51 -8.70
C ILE A 88 -3.70 3.47 -8.01
N PHE A 89 -3.71 3.32 -6.69
CA PHE A 89 -4.94 3.29 -5.90
C PHE A 89 -4.77 3.94 -4.53
N ASN A 90 -5.88 4.38 -3.94
CA ASN A 90 -5.92 4.94 -2.59
C ASN A 90 -5.69 3.80 -1.57
N HIS A 91 -4.92 4.05 -0.50
CA HIS A 91 -4.70 3.09 0.58
C HIS A 91 -5.99 2.55 1.23
N ASP A 92 -7.07 3.33 1.20
CA ASP A 92 -8.38 2.92 1.71
C ASP A 92 -9.18 2.06 0.71
N THR A 93 -8.73 1.89 -0.54
CA THR A 93 -9.39 1.01 -1.49
C THR A 93 -9.19 -0.45 -1.07
N TYR A 94 -10.28 -1.16 -0.83
CA TYR A 94 -10.24 -2.61 -0.63
C TYR A 94 -9.69 -3.30 -1.87
N HIS A 95 -8.66 -4.10 -1.67
CA HIS A 95 -7.99 -4.84 -2.71
C HIS A 95 -7.61 -6.25 -2.22
N ALA A 96 -7.43 -7.15 -3.19
CA ALA A 96 -7.07 -8.54 -2.94
C ALA A 96 -6.32 -9.09 -4.15
N SER A 97 -5.80 -10.30 -4.01
CA SER A 97 -5.25 -11.03 -5.13
C SER A 97 -5.39 -12.53 -4.93
N PHE A 98 -6.01 -13.21 -5.90
CA PHE A 98 -6.30 -14.65 -5.85
C PHE A 98 -5.80 -15.37 -7.09
N GLY A 99 -5.42 -16.65 -6.94
CA GLY A 99 -4.82 -17.47 -7.98
C GLY A 99 -3.32 -17.24 -8.13
N GLY A 100 -2.69 -16.62 -7.12
CA GLY A 100 -1.28 -16.27 -7.16
C GLY A 100 -0.37 -17.50 -7.10
N GLY A 101 0.57 -17.59 -8.05
CA GLY A 101 1.64 -18.59 -8.00
C GLY A 101 2.67 -18.32 -6.89
N ALA A 102 3.78 -19.05 -6.92
CA ALA A 102 4.84 -18.93 -5.91
C ALA A 102 5.81 -17.75 -6.13
N ARG A 103 5.72 -17.03 -7.25
CA ARG A 103 6.73 -16.03 -7.65
C ARG A 103 6.14 -14.85 -8.41
N ARG A 104 5.30 -14.04 -7.77
CA ARG A 104 4.84 -12.75 -8.31
C ARG A 104 5.76 -11.64 -7.83
N ARG A 105 6.46 -10.99 -8.76
CA ARG A 105 7.41 -9.90 -8.44
C ARG A 105 6.67 -8.58 -8.52
N MET A 106 6.38 -8.02 -7.36
CA MET A 106 5.65 -6.77 -7.23
C MET A 106 6.56 -5.72 -6.58
N PHE A 107 6.52 -4.53 -7.15
CA PHE A 107 7.18 -3.37 -6.59
C PHE A 107 6.12 -2.34 -6.23
N THR A 108 6.28 -1.75 -5.05
CA THR A 108 5.37 -0.71 -4.58
C THR A 108 6.10 0.51 -4.07
N MET A 109 5.46 1.66 -4.28
CA MET A 109 5.77 2.92 -3.63
C MET A 109 4.51 3.39 -2.93
N ASN A 110 4.63 3.74 -1.66
CA ASN A 110 3.56 4.42 -0.95
C ASN A 110 3.88 5.91 -0.92
N CYS A 111 2.91 6.73 -1.32
CA CYS A 111 3.05 8.17 -1.40
C CYS A 111 2.00 8.82 -0.50
N THR A 112 2.45 9.62 0.46
CA THR A 112 1.59 10.43 1.33
C THR A 112 1.49 11.85 0.80
N GLN A 113 0.42 12.56 1.17
CA GLN A 113 0.38 14.01 0.98
C GLN A 113 1.47 14.71 1.81
N HIS A 114 1.95 15.86 1.34
CA HIS A 114 2.80 16.72 2.15
C HIS A 114 1.96 17.40 3.24
N CYS A 115 2.35 17.21 4.50
CA CYS A 115 1.56 17.64 5.65
C CYS A 115 2.06 18.99 6.19
N THR A 116 1.18 19.99 6.30
CA THR A 116 1.56 21.34 6.78
C THR A 116 0.75 21.79 8.00
N THR A 117 -0.19 20.97 8.46
CA THR A 117 -1.04 21.26 9.62
C THR A 117 -0.75 20.23 10.71
N GLU A 118 -0.88 20.63 11.98
CA GLU A 118 -0.66 19.70 13.11
C GLU A 118 -1.50 18.41 12.99
N PRO A 119 -2.82 18.45 12.65
CA PRO A 119 -3.58 17.21 12.49
C PRO A 119 -3.09 16.31 11.34
N ASP A 120 -2.60 16.90 10.25
CA ASP A 120 -2.03 16.13 9.14
C ASP A 120 -0.68 15.51 9.53
N LEU A 121 0.15 16.24 10.27
CA LEU A 121 1.42 15.75 10.81
C LEU A 121 1.17 14.60 11.79
N GLU A 122 0.23 14.73 12.72
CA GLU A 122 -0.17 13.62 13.61
C GLU A 122 -0.59 12.38 12.82
N THR A 123 -1.36 12.56 11.74
CA THR A 123 -1.74 11.45 10.84
C THR A 123 -0.50 10.84 10.17
N LEU A 124 0.47 11.66 9.75
CA LEU A 124 1.72 11.19 9.14
C LEU A 124 2.61 10.43 10.13
N HIS A 125 2.68 10.86 11.39
CA HIS A 125 3.36 10.11 12.46
C HIS A 125 2.71 8.73 12.66
N GLN A 126 1.37 8.69 12.74
CA GLN A 126 0.64 7.42 12.84
C GLN A 126 0.92 6.53 11.63
N TYR A 127 0.87 7.10 10.41
CA TYR A 127 1.17 6.40 9.18
C TYR A 127 2.58 5.79 9.20
N LEU A 128 3.62 6.59 9.50
CA LEU A 128 5.01 6.15 9.49
C LEU A 128 5.34 5.19 10.64
N SER A 129 4.59 5.22 11.74
CA SER A 129 4.75 4.23 12.80
C SER A 129 4.40 2.79 12.38
N VAL A 130 3.65 2.64 11.27
CA VAL A 130 3.23 1.35 10.72
C VAL A 130 3.86 1.08 9.35
N HIS A 131 3.85 2.07 8.45
CA HIS A 131 4.25 1.94 7.04
C HIS A 131 5.68 2.43 6.78
N SER A 132 6.62 2.01 7.61
CA SER A 132 8.05 2.29 7.44
C SER A 132 8.90 1.11 7.89
N ALA A 133 10.19 1.10 7.52
CA ALA A 133 11.12 0.08 8.00
C ALA A 133 11.16 0.01 9.53
N GLY A 134 11.17 1.17 10.20
CA GLY A 134 11.10 1.24 11.65
C GLY A 134 9.81 0.68 12.24
N GLY A 135 8.66 0.92 11.60
CA GLY A 135 7.38 0.33 11.98
C GLY A 135 7.36 -1.21 11.90
N TYR A 136 8.09 -1.77 10.94
CA TYR A 136 8.30 -3.22 10.84
C TYR A 136 9.46 -3.74 11.70
N GLN A 137 10.13 -2.88 12.46
CA GLN A 137 11.33 -3.20 13.26
C GLN A 137 12.47 -3.80 12.42
N ILE A 138 12.64 -3.29 11.21
CA ILE A 138 13.69 -3.72 10.28
C ILE A 138 14.79 -2.66 10.25
N ASP A 139 16.00 -3.06 10.65
CA ASP A 139 17.20 -2.23 10.48
C ASP A 139 17.72 -2.38 9.03
N THR A 140 17.42 -1.39 8.20
CA THR A 140 17.92 -1.30 6.82
C THR A 140 19.33 -0.71 6.74
N GLY A 141 19.85 -0.15 7.84
CA GLY A 141 21.03 0.71 7.87
C GLY A 141 20.86 2.06 7.15
N ALA A 142 19.69 2.32 6.57
CA ALA A 142 19.46 3.43 5.64
C ALA A 142 18.46 4.49 6.15
N GLY A 143 17.76 4.24 7.26
CA GLY A 143 16.61 5.06 7.65
C GLY A 143 15.39 4.79 6.77
N MET A 144 14.63 5.85 6.49
CA MET A 144 13.38 5.77 5.72
C MET A 144 13.59 5.36 4.25
N PHE A 145 14.65 5.86 3.61
CA PHE A 145 14.94 5.62 2.20
C PHE A 145 16.38 5.17 2.00
N PHE A 146 16.61 4.25 1.07
CA PHE A 146 17.97 3.79 0.73
C PHE A 146 18.84 4.96 0.23
N PRO A 147 20.17 4.95 0.52
CA PRO A 147 21.09 6.03 0.16
C PRO A 147 20.98 6.45 -1.31
N THR A 148 20.84 5.50 -2.24
CA THR A 148 20.67 5.80 -3.67
C THR A 148 19.50 6.73 -3.95
N MET A 149 18.39 6.64 -3.21
CA MET A 149 17.24 7.54 -3.39
C MET A 149 17.54 8.95 -2.91
N VAL A 150 18.21 9.07 -1.76
CA VAL A 150 18.51 10.34 -1.08
C VAL A 150 19.68 11.05 -1.76
N ASP A 151 20.79 10.34 -1.99
CA ASP A 151 22.05 10.91 -2.48
C ASP A 151 21.98 11.36 -3.95
N THR A 152 20.97 10.88 -4.71
CA THR A 152 20.71 11.29 -6.10
C THR A 152 19.54 12.27 -6.23
N ALA A 153 18.91 12.65 -5.13
CA ALA A 153 17.81 13.61 -5.16
C ALA A 153 18.36 15.02 -5.37
N ASP A 154 17.90 15.68 -6.43
CA ASP A 154 18.02 17.13 -6.56
C ASP A 154 17.03 17.84 -5.62
N GLU A 155 17.03 19.17 -5.61
CA GLU A 155 16.11 19.96 -4.78
C GLU A 155 14.63 19.59 -5.05
N ASN A 156 14.29 19.31 -6.31
CA ASN A 156 12.93 18.94 -6.72
C ASN A 156 12.49 17.57 -6.19
N ARG A 157 13.42 16.61 -6.05
CA ARG A 157 13.13 15.29 -5.46
C ARG A 157 13.24 15.29 -3.94
N SER A 158 14.15 16.08 -3.38
CA SER A 158 14.43 16.08 -1.94
C SER A 158 13.21 16.47 -1.11
N ILE A 159 12.40 17.43 -1.60
CA ILE A 159 11.16 17.85 -0.94
C ILE A 159 10.15 16.70 -0.72
N HIS A 160 10.20 15.64 -1.52
CA HIS A 160 9.31 14.48 -1.41
C HIS A 160 9.84 13.39 -0.47
N LEU A 161 11.10 13.49 -0.05
CA LEU A 161 11.76 12.50 0.82
C LEU A 161 11.95 13.03 2.24
N GLN A 162 12.20 14.34 2.39
CA GLN A 162 12.66 14.92 3.64
C GLN A 162 11.66 14.74 4.79
N GLN A 163 10.40 15.11 4.59
CA GLN A 163 9.39 15.07 5.67
C GLN A 163 9.20 13.66 6.25
N CYS A 164 9.15 12.62 5.40
CA CYS A 164 9.04 11.25 5.88
C CYS A 164 10.34 10.77 6.54
N SER A 165 11.50 11.24 6.09
CA SER A 165 12.79 10.89 6.70
C SER A 165 12.93 11.48 8.10
N ASP A 166 12.61 12.77 8.25
CA ASP A 166 12.69 13.47 9.54
C ASP A 166 11.79 12.81 10.59
N ILE A 167 10.53 12.56 10.23
CA ILE A 167 9.56 11.93 11.14
C ILE A 167 9.93 10.47 11.44
N HIS A 168 10.44 9.73 10.45
CA HIS A 168 10.92 8.37 10.67
C HIS A 168 12.06 8.34 11.70
N ASP A 169 13.05 9.22 11.56
CA ASP A 169 14.22 9.24 12.44
C ASP A 169 13.87 9.77 13.85
N GLU A 170 12.83 10.61 13.98
CA GLU A 170 12.24 10.95 15.28
C GLU A 170 11.58 9.74 15.95
N LEU A 171 10.75 9.00 15.21
CA LEU A 171 10.03 7.82 15.73
C LEU A 171 10.97 6.64 16.03
N PHE A 172 12.02 6.50 15.23
CA PHE A 172 12.90 5.33 15.21
C PHE A 172 14.38 5.70 15.13
N PRO A 173 14.94 6.46 16.09
CA PRO A 173 16.32 6.93 16.04
C PRO A 173 17.35 5.79 15.96
N GLN A 174 17.02 4.60 16.48
CA GLN A 174 17.86 3.40 16.38
C GLN A 174 17.99 2.84 14.95
N TYR A 175 17.06 3.17 14.05
CA TYR A 175 17.04 2.75 12.66
C TYR A 175 17.35 3.89 11.69
N ALA A 176 17.69 5.07 12.21
CA ALA A 176 18.11 6.23 11.41
C ALA A 176 19.35 5.91 10.57
N ARG A 177 19.52 6.67 9.48
CA ARG A 177 20.66 6.50 8.57
C ARG A 177 21.98 6.67 9.33
N ARG A 178 22.88 5.69 9.19
CA ARG A 178 24.24 5.77 9.75
C ARG A 178 25.14 6.53 8.77
N SER A 179 25.96 7.43 9.31
CA SER A 179 27.01 8.16 8.58
C SER A 179 28.16 7.27 8.17
#